data_AF-A0A7G8BCB9-F1
#
_entry.id   AF-A0A7G8BCB9-F1
#
_cell.length_a   1.000
_cell.length_b   1.000
_cell.length_c   1.000
_cell.angle_alpha   90.00
_cell.angle_beta   90.00
_cell.angle_gamma   90.00
#
_symmetry.space_group_name_H-M   'P 1'
#
loop_
_entity.id
_entity.type
_entity.pdbx_description
1 polymer ?
#
loop_
_entity_poly.entity_id
_entity_poly.type
_entity_poly.pdbx_seq_one_letter_code
_entity_poly.pdbx_strand_id
1 'polypeptide(L)'
;MIPQAHLTFVAPIATGRVDDLRQLLLSMNQSPGVADPQNALIPFGSLEELHFARLVILEDQTLQDIRAYNLPPPQYPVYLAFFCDFDGSLDAFLPKLVGCAHGGLTIIFEHCDDFSTGTDLLKWMKGHHRNPATSYINWLGRTMLQVREEEALRLAIRKWLNADSSRTKLSPRQLQSDLRSYIVSEQTAGRLSLTPDPATPFIWELQDIAHLIAVPLLLILLLPLLILYAPIFIIQLRRRERTDPEIAPRPTPSHAEQLGTLEDYDVTNQFSAFGSVKPGLFRRWALSYVLWIINYTTRHIFNRGRLARVTTIHFARWVFLDDKKRLFFASNYDGSLDSYMDDFIDKVAFGLNVVFSNGIGYPTTNWLVLGGAKDEQKFKYFIRRHELPTEVWYNGHPGLTALGMQRNTLIRQGLENPGMPDSQLQQWVQLL
;
A
#
# COMPACT_ATOMS: atom_id res chain seq x y z
N MET A 1 12.36 13.21 10.57
CA MET A 1 11.67 12.27 9.69
C MET A 1 10.70 13.05 8.82
N ILE A 2 10.68 12.82 7.51
CA ILE A 2 9.57 13.26 6.65
C ILE A 2 8.58 12.10 6.61
N PRO A 3 7.35 12.25 7.16
CA PRO A 3 6.37 11.18 7.06
C PRO A 3 5.90 11.05 5.62
N GLN A 4 5.57 9.82 5.21
CA GLN A 4 4.87 9.59 3.96
C GLN A 4 3.36 9.78 4.15
N ALA A 5 2.68 10.25 3.11
CA ALA A 5 1.23 10.45 3.08
C ALA A 5 0.61 9.81 1.85
N HIS A 6 -0.72 9.87 1.78
CA HIS A 6 -1.51 9.25 0.72
C HIS A 6 -2.44 10.27 0.07
N LEU A 7 -2.51 10.26 -1.26
CA LEU A 7 -3.66 10.76 -1.99
C LEU A 7 -4.56 9.56 -2.27
N THR A 8 -5.82 9.71 -1.91
CA THR A 8 -6.91 8.81 -2.33
C THR A 8 -8.00 9.68 -2.91
N PHE A 9 -7.97 9.88 -4.22
CA PHE A 9 -9.00 10.57 -4.96
C PHE A 9 -10.02 9.55 -5.46
N VAL A 10 -11.31 9.83 -5.28
CA VAL A 10 -12.40 8.96 -5.73
C VAL A 10 -13.55 9.82 -6.25
N ALA A 11 -13.90 9.69 -7.52
CA ALA A 11 -15.04 10.39 -8.13
C ALA A 11 -15.89 9.45 -9.01
N PRO A 12 -17.23 9.59 -9.04
CA PRO A 12 -18.08 8.83 -9.95
C PRO A 12 -17.74 9.11 -11.41
N ILE A 13 -17.61 8.06 -12.22
CA ILE A 13 -17.44 8.16 -13.67
C ILE A 13 -18.81 8.43 -14.28
N ALA A 14 -18.84 9.37 -15.23
CA ALA A 14 -20.05 9.73 -15.92
C ALA A 14 -20.64 8.58 -16.73
N THR A 15 -21.97 8.53 -16.79
CA THR A 15 -22.69 7.45 -17.47
C THR A 15 -22.24 7.34 -18.93
N GLY A 16 -21.82 6.14 -19.34
CA GLY A 16 -21.34 5.85 -20.70
C GLY A 16 -19.88 6.24 -20.98
N ARG A 17 -19.14 6.76 -19.99
CA ARG A 17 -17.74 7.22 -20.16
C ARG A 17 -16.69 6.22 -19.68
N VAL A 18 -17.10 5.08 -19.11
CA VAL A 18 -16.21 4.06 -18.54
C VAL A 18 -15.24 3.50 -19.58
N ASP A 19 -15.73 3.12 -20.77
CA ASP A 19 -14.89 2.53 -21.81
C ASP A 19 -13.93 3.55 -22.43
N ASP A 20 -14.40 4.78 -22.67
CA ASP A 20 -13.56 5.89 -23.14
C ASP A 20 -12.42 6.17 -22.14
N LEU A 21 -12.74 6.25 -20.85
CA LEU A 21 -11.76 6.44 -19.79
C LEU A 21 -10.78 5.28 -19.73
N ARG A 22 -11.25 4.04 -19.83
CA ARG A 22 -10.38 2.85 -19.83
C ARG A 22 -9.39 2.88 -20.99
N GLN A 23 -9.83 3.25 -22.19
CA GLN A 23 -8.93 3.42 -23.35
C GLN A 23 -7.90 4.53 -23.13
N LEU A 24 -8.32 5.66 -22.57
CA LEU A 24 -7.41 6.75 -22.21
C LEU A 24 -6.36 6.28 -21.20
N LEU A 25 -6.76 5.59 -20.13
CA LEU A 25 -5.85 5.08 -19.10
C LEU A 25 -4.87 4.04 -19.67
N LEU A 26 -5.32 3.15 -20.56
CA LEU A 26 -4.44 2.17 -21.23
C LEU A 26 -3.34 2.86 -22.03
N SER A 27 -3.62 4.01 -22.65
CA SER A 27 -2.61 4.80 -23.39
C SER A 27 -1.52 5.39 -22.49
N MET A 28 -1.68 5.33 -21.17
CA MET A 28 -0.70 5.86 -20.23
C MET A 28 0.48 4.92 -19.94
N ASN A 29 0.41 3.68 -20.43
CA ASN A 29 1.32 2.63 -20.07
C ASN A 29 2.39 2.37 -21.14
N GLN A 30 3.62 2.05 -20.70
CA GLN A 30 4.70 1.56 -21.58
C GLN A 30 4.60 0.05 -21.86
N SER A 31 3.99 -0.68 -20.93
CA SER A 31 3.63 -2.11 -21.04
C SER A 31 2.35 -2.33 -20.23
N PRO A 32 1.53 -3.37 -20.49
CA PRO A 32 0.24 -3.56 -19.82
C PRO A 32 0.30 -3.33 -18.30
N GLY A 33 -0.49 -2.36 -17.81
CA GLY A 33 -0.58 -1.98 -16.39
C GLY A 33 0.61 -1.21 -15.81
N VAL A 34 1.71 -1.03 -16.54
CA VAL A 34 2.91 -0.31 -16.08
C VAL A 34 2.96 1.07 -16.72
N ALA A 35 2.76 2.10 -15.89
CA ALA A 35 2.76 3.50 -16.29
C ALA A 35 4.10 3.89 -16.94
N ASP A 36 4.04 4.68 -18.00
CA ASP A 36 5.22 5.37 -18.52
C ASP A 36 5.67 6.46 -17.52
N PRO A 37 6.90 6.43 -16.98
CA PRO A 37 7.40 7.48 -16.09
C PRO A 37 7.39 8.89 -16.73
N GLN A 38 7.49 8.98 -18.05
CA GLN A 38 7.46 10.23 -18.82
C GLN A 38 6.09 10.50 -19.46
N ASN A 39 5.03 9.87 -18.93
CA ASN A 39 3.71 9.95 -19.51
C ASN A 39 3.22 11.41 -19.72
N ALA A 40 2.63 11.67 -20.89
CA ALA A 40 2.21 13.00 -21.30
C ALA A 40 1.01 13.56 -20.50
N LEU A 41 0.15 12.70 -19.94
CA LEU A 41 -0.98 13.15 -19.12
C LEU A 41 -0.53 13.42 -17.68
N ILE A 42 0.24 12.50 -17.10
CA ILE A 42 0.79 12.64 -15.76
C ILE A 42 2.28 12.28 -15.79
N PRO A 43 3.22 13.25 -15.74
CA PRO A 43 4.64 12.97 -15.78
C PRO A 43 5.13 12.43 -14.42
N PHE A 44 4.79 11.18 -14.10
CA PHE A 44 5.04 10.55 -12.79
C PHE A 44 6.51 10.65 -12.35
N GLY A 45 7.46 10.49 -13.27
CA GLY A 45 8.90 10.55 -13.01
C GLY A 45 9.41 11.92 -12.57
N SER A 46 8.65 12.99 -12.84
CA SER A 46 8.97 14.36 -12.40
C SER A 46 8.60 14.63 -10.93
N LEU A 47 7.76 13.79 -10.34
CA LEU A 47 7.32 13.89 -8.95
C LEU A 47 8.31 13.15 -8.07
N GLU A 48 9.33 13.84 -7.58
CA GLU A 48 10.47 13.17 -6.96
C GLU A 48 10.13 12.46 -5.64
N GLU A 49 9.14 12.96 -4.92
CA GLU A 49 8.61 12.39 -3.68
C GLU A 49 7.69 11.18 -3.87
N LEU A 50 7.32 10.83 -5.11
CA LEU A 50 6.33 9.80 -5.41
C LEU A 50 6.94 8.39 -5.35
N HIS A 51 6.45 7.56 -4.43
CA HIS A 51 6.80 6.13 -4.34
C HIS A 51 5.97 5.31 -5.31
N PHE A 52 4.65 5.41 -5.23
CA PHE A 52 3.72 4.66 -6.08
C PHE A 52 2.55 5.53 -6.49
N ALA A 53 2.04 5.31 -7.69
CA ALA A 53 0.74 5.84 -8.11
C ALA A 53 -0.09 4.76 -8.80
N ARG A 54 -1.42 4.87 -8.74
CA ARG A 54 -2.31 4.05 -9.55
C ARG A 54 -3.60 4.75 -9.92
N LEU A 55 -4.06 4.51 -11.14
CA LEU A 55 -5.42 4.81 -11.59
C LEU A 55 -6.16 3.48 -11.71
N VAL A 56 -7.31 3.39 -11.06
CA VAL A 56 -8.14 2.18 -11.03
C VAL A 56 -9.60 2.55 -11.31
N ILE A 57 -10.29 1.77 -12.13
CA ILE A 57 -11.75 1.85 -12.28
C ILE A 57 -12.39 0.92 -11.24
N LEU A 58 -13.09 1.50 -10.25
CA LEU A 58 -13.75 0.74 -9.19
C LEU A 58 -15.12 0.25 -9.64
N GLU A 59 -15.13 -0.91 -10.28
CA GLU A 59 -16.33 -1.62 -10.72
C GLU A 59 -16.49 -2.93 -9.93
N ASP A 60 -17.45 -2.96 -8.99
CA ASP A 60 -17.72 -4.15 -8.19
C ASP A 60 -18.52 -5.19 -9.01
N GLN A 61 -17.84 -6.24 -9.48
CA GLN A 61 -18.45 -7.31 -10.28
C GLN A 61 -19.20 -8.35 -9.42
N THR A 62 -19.17 -8.24 -8.09
CA THR A 62 -19.77 -9.21 -7.16
C THR A 62 -21.08 -8.74 -6.53
N LEU A 63 -21.63 -7.60 -6.96
CA LEU A 63 -22.87 -7.02 -6.42
C LEU A 63 -24.09 -7.97 -6.41
N GLN A 64 -24.13 -8.96 -7.30
CA GLN A 64 -25.21 -9.95 -7.33
C GLN A 64 -25.16 -10.93 -6.15
N ASP A 65 -24.02 -11.10 -5.49
CA ASP A 65 -23.85 -12.03 -4.36
C ASP A 65 -24.71 -11.64 -3.16
N ILE A 66 -25.13 -10.37 -3.06
CA ILE A 66 -26.06 -9.92 -2.01
C ILE A 66 -27.41 -10.66 -2.06
N ARG A 67 -27.80 -11.25 -3.20
CA ARG A 67 -29.02 -12.05 -3.32
C ARG A 67 -29.02 -13.27 -2.41
N ALA A 68 -27.85 -13.81 -2.08
CA ALA A 68 -27.73 -14.90 -1.10
C ALA A 68 -28.21 -14.48 0.31
N TYR A 69 -28.27 -13.17 0.59
CA TYR A 69 -28.82 -12.60 1.81
C TYR A 69 -30.31 -12.24 1.70
N ASN A 70 -31.00 -12.65 0.62
CA ASN A 70 -32.39 -12.28 0.30
C ASN A 70 -32.60 -10.76 0.19
N LEU A 71 -31.61 -10.05 -0.34
CA LEU A 71 -31.65 -8.61 -0.58
C LEU A 71 -31.49 -8.30 -2.08
N PRO A 72 -32.09 -7.22 -2.58
CA PRO A 72 -31.89 -6.80 -3.96
C PRO A 72 -30.46 -6.28 -4.18
N PRO A 73 -29.85 -6.51 -5.36
CA PRO A 73 -28.58 -5.89 -5.74
C PRO A 73 -28.66 -4.36 -5.64
N PRO A 74 -27.73 -3.72 -4.91
CA PRO A 74 -27.66 -2.26 -4.89
C PRO A 74 -27.19 -1.74 -6.26
N GLN A 75 -27.60 -0.52 -6.59
CA GLN A 75 -27.02 0.24 -7.69
C GLN A 75 -26.01 1.21 -7.11
N TYR A 76 -24.76 1.07 -7.50
CA TYR A 76 -23.70 1.98 -7.16
C TYR A 76 -23.10 2.55 -8.43
N PRO A 77 -22.61 3.80 -8.41
CA PRO A 77 -21.82 4.28 -9.53
C PRO A 77 -20.48 3.53 -9.60
N VAL A 78 -19.89 3.54 -10.80
CA VAL A 78 -18.51 3.14 -11.04
C VAL A 78 -17.63 4.35 -10.75
N TYR A 79 -16.51 4.17 -10.06
CA TYR A 79 -15.65 5.29 -9.69
C TYR A 79 -14.32 5.25 -10.44
N LEU A 80 -13.79 6.42 -10.75
CA LEU A 80 -12.37 6.60 -11.00
C LEU A 80 -11.68 6.80 -9.65
N ALA A 81 -10.64 6.02 -9.43
CA ALA A 81 -9.80 6.07 -8.26
C ALA A 81 -8.39 6.48 -8.68
N PHE A 82 -7.85 7.55 -8.08
CA PHE A 82 -6.45 7.94 -8.24
C PHE A 82 -5.74 7.95 -6.90
N PHE A 83 -4.75 7.08 -6.79
CA PHE A 83 -4.09 6.76 -5.53
C PHE A 83 -2.59 7.03 -5.64
N CYS A 84 -2.04 7.86 -4.75
CA CYS A 84 -0.59 8.10 -4.68
C CYS A 84 -0.08 7.81 -3.27
N ASP A 85 1.14 7.30 -3.19
CA ASP A 85 1.95 7.16 -1.98
C ASP A 85 3.20 8.01 -2.16
N PHE A 86 3.42 9.02 -1.31
CA PHE A 86 4.48 10.01 -1.51
C PHE A 86 5.04 10.54 -0.18
N ASP A 87 6.21 11.16 -0.24
CA ASP A 87 6.82 11.84 0.91
C ASP A 87 6.20 13.20 1.19
N GLY A 88 6.05 13.52 2.47
CA GLY A 88 5.56 14.82 2.93
C GLY A 88 4.04 14.88 3.09
N SER A 89 3.48 16.08 3.09
CA SER A 89 2.05 16.29 3.32
C SER A 89 1.26 16.37 2.02
N LEU A 90 -0.02 15.98 2.08
CA LEU A 90 -0.95 16.12 0.96
C LEU A 90 -1.04 17.58 0.47
N ASP A 91 -1.01 18.55 1.38
CA ASP A 91 -1.08 19.97 1.04
C ASP A 91 0.14 20.49 0.28
N ALA A 92 1.32 19.87 0.47
CA ALA A 92 2.51 20.21 -0.29
C ALA A 92 2.59 19.47 -1.63
N PHE A 93 2.15 18.20 -1.66
CA PHE A 93 2.21 17.35 -2.85
C PHE A 93 1.17 17.73 -3.91
N LEU A 94 -0.08 17.96 -3.50
CA LEU A 94 -1.19 18.13 -4.45
C LEU A 94 -1.01 19.34 -5.38
N PRO A 95 -0.53 20.52 -4.93
CA PRO A 95 -0.21 21.62 -5.83
C PRO A 95 0.88 21.31 -6.86
N LYS A 96 1.90 20.51 -6.50
CA LYS A 96 2.95 20.10 -7.44
C LYS A 96 2.40 19.16 -8.51
N LEU A 97 1.62 18.15 -8.10
CA LEU A 97 0.93 17.23 -9.00
C LEU A 97 0.02 17.99 -9.97
N VAL A 98 -0.79 18.93 -9.47
CA VAL A 98 -1.63 19.78 -10.32
C VAL A 98 -0.77 20.65 -11.23
N GLY A 99 0.33 21.21 -10.73
CA GLY A 99 1.22 22.07 -11.52
C GLY A 99 1.87 21.37 -12.71
N CYS A 100 2.29 20.11 -12.56
CA CYS A 100 2.94 19.36 -13.63
C CYS A 100 1.96 18.56 -14.52
N ALA A 101 0.76 18.25 -14.03
CA ALA A 101 -0.21 17.38 -14.71
C ALA A 101 -1.57 18.06 -14.98
N HIS A 102 -1.68 19.39 -14.90
CA HIS A 102 -2.96 20.11 -15.00
C HIS A 102 -3.79 19.69 -16.21
N GLY A 103 -3.19 19.73 -17.41
CA GLY A 103 -3.88 19.40 -18.67
C GLY A 103 -4.32 17.95 -18.72
N GLY A 104 -3.43 17.00 -18.38
CA GLY A 104 -3.76 15.58 -18.42
C GLY A 104 -4.78 15.16 -17.36
N LEU A 105 -4.67 15.68 -16.13
CA LEU A 105 -5.68 15.47 -15.08
C LEU A 105 -7.04 16.03 -15.50
N THR A 106 -7.08 17.19 -16.17
CA THR A 106 -8.34 17.73 -16.71
C THR A 106 -8.96 16.78 -17.73
N ILE A 107 -8.19 16.27 -18.69
CA ILE A 107 -8.66 15.30 -19.70
C ILE A 107 -9.19 14.01 -19.04
N ILE A 108 -8.47 13.49 -18.04
CA ILE A 108 -8.88 12.30 -17.29
C ILE A 108 -10.19 12.57 -16.54
N PHE A 109 -10.26 13.68 -15.80
CA PHE A 109 -11.38 13.99 -14.93
C PHE A 109 -12.62 14.50 -15.67
N GLU A 110 -12.52 14.93 -16.93
CA GLU A 110 -13.68 15.18 -17.82
C GLU A 110 -14.54 13.92 -18.09
N HIS A 111 -14.10 12.75 -17.63
CA HIS A 111 -14.90 11.52 -17.63
C HIS A 111 -15.72 11.35 -16.34
N CYS A 112 -15.61 12.23 -15.34
CA CYS A 112 -16.34 12.17 -14.07
C CYS A 112 -17.62 13.04 -14.10
N ASP A 113 -18.66 12.64 -13.36
CA ASP A 113 -20.01 13.27 -13.41
C ASP A 113 -20.04 14.76 -13.03
N ASP A 114 -19.17 15.20 -12.12
CA ASP A 114 -19.21 16.54 -11.51
C ASP A 114 -17.98 17.40 -11.81
N PHE A 115 -17.25 17.06 -12.88
CA PHE A 115 -16.10 17.82 -13.36
C PHE A 115 -16.39 18.48 -14.71
N SER A 116 -15.86 19.68 -14.92
CA SER A 116 -15.99 20.41 -16.18
C SER A 116 -14.74 21.24 -16.47
N THR A 117 -14.48 21.52 -17.74
CA THR A 117 -13.40 22.41 -18.16
C THR A 117 -13.62 23.81 -17.56
N GLY A 118 -12.76 24.22 -16.62
CA GLY A 118 -12.90 25.47 -15.86
C GLY A 118 -13.12 25.29 -14.36
N THR A 119 -13.37 24.06 -13.90
CA THR A 119 -13.37 23.72 -12.48
C THR A 119 -11.97 23.95 -11.88
N ASP A 120 -11.90 24.54 -10.67
CA ASP A 120 -10.64 24.60 -9.91
C ASP A 120 -10.20 23.17 -9.54
N LEU A 121 -9.25 22.64 -10.33
CA LEU A 121 -8.77 21.28 -10.24
C LEU A 121 -8.23 20.94 -8.84
N LEU A 122 -7.46 21.85 -8.22
CA LEU A 122 -6.87 21.62 -6.91
C LEU A 122 -7.97 21.50 -5.85
N LYS A 123 -8.92 22.43 -5.85
CA LYS A 123 -10.06 22.42 -4.93
C LYS A 123 -10.93 21.18 -5.15
N TRP A 124 -11.16 20.80 -6.39
CA TRP A 124 -11.98 19.65 -6.74
C TRP A 124 -11.35 18.33 -6.31
N MET A 125 -10.04 18.15 -6.54
CA MET A 125 -9.30 16.98 -6.05
C MET A 125 -9.33 16.89 -4.51
N LYS A 126 -9.22 18.03 -3.80
CA LYS A 126 -9.37 18.07 -2.33
C LYS A 126 -10.77 17.66 -1.88
N GLY A 127 -11.83 18.07 -2.58
CA GLY A 127 -13.21 17.69 -2.27
C GLY A 127 -13.51 16.20 -2.47
N HIS A 128 -12.80 15.58 -3.41
CA HIS A 128 -12.87 14.15 -3.74
C HIS A 128 -11.88 13.27 -2.99
N HIS A 129 -11.02 13.88 -2.16
CA HIS A 129 -10.12 13.13 -1.31
C HIS A 129 -10.92 12.34 -0.25
N ARG A 130 -10.56 11.06 -0.06
CA ARG A 130 -11.09 10.19 0.99
C ARG A 130 -9.96 9.74 1.90
N ASN A 131 -10.09 10.01 3.19
CA ASN A 131 -9.14 9.47 4.16
C ASN A 131 -9.25 7.94 4.16
N PRO A 132 -8.11 7.21 4.06
CA PRO A 132 -8.13 5.77 4.25
C PRO A 132 -8.61 5.45 5.68
N ALA A 133 -9.37 4.37 5.84
CA ALA A 133 -9.74 3.85 7.15
C ALA A 133 -8.51 3.38 7.93
N THR A 134 -7.54 2.83 7.19
CA THR A 134 -6.20 2.55 7.69
C THR A 134 -5.22 2.43 6.52
N SER A 135 -3.96 2.71 6.79
CA SER A 135 -2.85 2.41 5.89
C SER A 135 -1.68 1.76 6.64
N TYR A 136 -0.86 1.08 5.86
CA TYR A 136 0.40 0.49 6.27
C TYR A 136 1.50 1.04 5.36
N ILE A 137 2.62 1.38 5.97
CA ILE A 137 3.83 1.88 5.31
C ILE A 137 4.96 1.04 5.86
N ASN A 138 5.73 0.39 4.97
CA ASN A 138 6.77 -0.55 5.36
C ASN A 138 7.71 0.06 6.38
N TRP A 139 8.26 1.22 6.06
CA TRP A 139 9.20 1.94 6.91
C TRP A 139 8.85 3.42 6.98
N LEU A 140 8.29 3.85 8.11
CA LEU A 140 7.97 5.26 8.30
C LEU A 140 9.24 6.12 8.28
N GLY A 141 9.24 7.11 7.39
CA GLY A 141 10.34 8.05 7.23
C GLY A 141 11.35 7.72 6.15
N ARG A 142 11.25 6.57 5.49
CA ARG A 142 12.10 6.26 4.34
C ARG A 142 11.61 7.02 3.11
N THR A 143 12.32 8.08 2.75
CA THR A 143 11.95 8.95 1.62
C THR A 143 12.43 8.40 0.28
N MET A 144 11.83 8.82 -0.82
CA MET A 144 12.29 8.56 -2.18
C MET A 144 13.72 9.08 -2.40
N LEU A 145 14.06 10.23 -1.83
CA LEU A 145 15.43 10.74 -1.88
C LEU A 145 16.41 9.73 -1.26
N GLN A 146 16.12 9.24 -0.05
CA GLN A 146 16.93 8.23 0.61
C GLN A 146 16.98 6.93 -0.20
N VAL A 147 15.84 6.45 -0.72
CA VAL A 147 15.79 5.23 -1.55
C VAL A 147 16.74 5.35 -2.74
N ARG A 148 16.72 6.49 -3.45
CA ARG A 148 17.60 6.72 -4.62
C ARG A 148 19.07 6.83 -4.22
N GLU A 149 19.38 7.62 -3.20
CA GLU A 149 20.76 7.83 -2.74
C GLU A 149 21.38 6.54 -2.19
N GLU A 150 20.63 5.75 -1.43
CA GLU A 150 21.08 4.49 -0.86
C GLU A 150 21.24 3.40 -1.94
N GLU A 151 20.39 3.39 -2.97
CA GLU A 151 20.57 2.52 -4.12
C GLU A 151 21.77 2.94 -4.99
N ALA A 152 21.96 4.24 -5.23
CA ALA A 152 23.14 4.76 -5.92
C ALA A 152 24.43 4.41 -5.17
N LEU A 153 24.43 4.53 -3.84
CA LEU A 153 25.51 4.10 -2.97
C LEU A 153 25.81 2.61 -3.14
N ARG A 154 24.78 1.76 -3.07
CA ARG A 154 24.95 0.31 -3.25
C ARG A 154 25.55 -0.03 -4.62
N LEU A 155 25.06 0.60 -5.68
CA LEU A 155 25.59 0.39 -7.04
C LEU A 155 27.04 0.86 -7.16
N ALA A 156 27.40 1.99 -6.55
CA ALA A 156 28.76 2.51 -6.53
C ALA A 156 29.72 1.57 -5.77
N ILE A 157 29.30 1.04 -4.63
CA ILE A 157 30.06 0.05 -3.85
C ILE A 157 30.25 -1.23 -4.67
N ARG A 158 29.18 -1.76 -5.28
CA ARG A 158 29.25 -2.97 -6.10
C ARG A 158 30.20 -2.80 -7.28
N LYS A 159 30.14 -1.66 -7.96
CA LYS A 159 31.07 -1.31 -9.05
C LYS A 159 32.51 -1.27 -8.55
N TRP A 160 32.75 -0.68 -7.38
CA TRP A 160 34.09 -0.61 -6.79
C TRP A 160 34.61 -1.99 -6.37
N LEU A 161 33.80 -2.83 -5.71
CA LEU A 161 34.19 -4.19 -5.35
C LEU A 161 34.53 -5.04 -6.58
N ASN A 162 33.74 -4.93 -7.65
CA ASN A 162 33.94 -5.70 -8.88
C ASN A 162 35.15 -5.23 -9.70
N ALA A 163 35.63 -4.00 -9.50
CA ALA A 163 36.77 -3.47 -10.24
C ALA A 163 38.12 -4.10 -9.82
N ASP A 164 38.20 -4.67 -8.61
CA ASP A 164 39.41 -5.30 -8.10
C ASP A 164 39.09 -6.41 -7.11
N SER A 165 39.26 -7.65 -7.58
CA SER A 165 39.01 -8.87 -6.80
C SER A 165 39.87 -9.02 -5.54
N SER A 166 40.96 -8.26 -5.38
CA SER A 166 41.75 -8.29 -4.14
C SER A 166 41.02 -7.68 -2.95
N ARG A 167 40.05 -6.79 -3.22
CA ARG A 167 39.24 -6.08 -2.20
C ARG A 167 38.36 -7.01 -1.38
N THR A 168 37.95 -8.15 -1.95
CA THR A 168 37.16 -9.17 -1.22
C THR A 168 38.00 -9.96 -0.22
N LYS A 169 39.33 -9.84 -0.27
CA LYS A 169 40.27 -10.48 0.68
C LYS A 169 40.70 -9.57 1.82
N LEU A 170 40.29 -8.29 1.80
CA LEU A 170 40.62 -7.34 2.86
C LEU A 170 39.95 -7.75 4.18
N SER A 171 40.59 -7.40 5.30
CA SER A 171 39.91 -7.52 6.59
C SER A 171 38.69 -6.59 6.65
N PRO A 172 37.63 -6.92 7.41
CA PRO A 172 36.42 -6.09 7.48
C PRO A 172 36.70 -4.61 7.80
N ARG A 173 37.68 -4.35 8.68
CA ARG A 173 38.09 -2.99 9.07
C ARG A 173 38.79 -2.23 7.95
N GLN A 174 39.71 -2.89 7.25
CA GLN A 174 40.36 -2.31 6.08
C GLN A 174 39.34 -2.02 4.97
N LEU A 175 38.46 -2.99 4.68
CA LEU A 175 37.41 -2.84 3.69
C LEU A 175 36.51 -1.63 3.98
N GLN A 176 36.05 -1.47 5.23
CA GLN A 176 35.23 -0.33 5.63
C GLN A 176 35.98 1.01 5.49
N SER A 177 37.26 1.05 5.90
CA SER A 177 38.09 2.26 5.78
C SER A 177 38.31 2.68 4.32
N ASP A 178 38.62 1.71 3.46
CA ASP A 178 38.86 1.94 2.04
C ASP A 178 37.57 2.34 1.33
N LEU A 179 36.44 1.69 1.64
CA LEU A 179 35.13 2.07 1.15
C LEU A 179 34.76 3.49 1.56
N ARG A 180 34.95 3.87 2.84
CA ARG A 180 34.67 5.24 3.29
C ARG A 180 35.51 6.25 2.51
N SER A 181 36.78 5.96 2.29
CA SER A 181 37.68 6.83 1.51
C SER A 181 37.22 6.98 0.06
N TYR A 182 36.81 5.87 -0.57
CA TYR A 182 36.22 5.87 -1.90
C TYR A 182 34.92 6.68 -1.96
N ILE A 183 33.99 6.47 -1.02
CA ILE A 183 32.72 7.20 -0.97
C ILE A 183 32.93 8.70 -0.78
N VAL A 184 33.84 9.12 0.10
CA VAL A 184 34.22 10.54 0.25
C VAL A 184 34.74 11.11 -1.07
N SER A 185 35.53 10.33 -1.83
CA SER A 185 36.01 10.77 -3.14
C SER A 185 34.90 10.90 -4.18
N GLU A 186 33.91 9.99 -4.19
CA GLU A 186 32.74 10.07 -5.08
C GLU A 186 31.84 11.26 -4.73
N GLN A 187 31.65 11.54 -3.43
CA GLN A 187 30.91 12.71 -2.96
C GLN A 187 31.60 14.02 -3.33
N THR A 188 32.93 14.10 -3.14
CA THR A 188 33.73 15.28 -3.49
C THR A 188 33.70 15.55 -5.00
N ALA A 189 33.64 14.48 -5.81
CA ALA A 189 33.51 14.58 -7.25
C ALA A 189 32.07 14.82 -7.75
N GLY A 190 31.08 14.92 -6.87
CA GLY A 190 29.67 15.14 -7.21
C GLY A 190 28.99 13.95 -7.89
N ARG A 191 29.58 12.74 -7.82
CA ARG A 191 29.01 11.52 -8.43
C ARG A 191 28.03 10.80 -7.50
N LEU A 192 28.09 11.07 -6.20
CA LEU A 192 27.23 10.49 -5.18
C LEU A 192 26.80 11.55 -4.17
N SER A 193 25.54 11.50 -3.75
CA SER A 193 25.00 12.35 -2.68
C SER A 193 24.41 11.47 -1.59
N LEU A 194 24.65 11.83 -0.34
CA LEU A 194 24.08 11.17 0.85
C LEU A 194 23.56 12.26 1.77
N THR A 195 22.30 12.61 1.60
CA THR A 195 21.61 13.65 2.35
C THR A 195 21.29 13.14 3.74
N PRO A 196 21.66 13.85 4.82
CA PRO A 196 21.29 13.44 6.18
C PRO A 196 19.79 13.44 6.42
N ASP A 197 19.33 12.54 7.28
CA ASP A 197 17.93 12.46 7.65
C ASP A 197 17.48 13.77 8.33
N PRO A 198 16.39 14.41 7.89
CA PRO A 198 15.87 15.56 8.59
C PRO A 198 15.41 15.14 9.98
N ALA A 199 15.60 16.01 10.99
CA ALA A 199 15.08 15.76 12.32
C ALA A 199 13.55 15.61 12.30
N THR A 200 13.01 14.78 13.19
CA THR A 200 11.54 14.66 13.32
C THR A 200 11.00 15.92 13.98
N PRO A 201 9.93 16.54 13.45
CA PRO A 201 9.33 17.70 14.07
C PRO A 201 8.84 17.38 15.48
N PHE A 202 9.27 18.15 16.48
CA PHE A 202 8.91 17.92 17.89
C PHE A 202 7.39 17.87 18.13
N ILE A 203 6.62 18.71 17.43
CA ILE A 203 5.16 18.72 17.52
C ILE A 203 4.57 17.39 17.04
N TRP A 204 5.14 16.81 15.98
CA TRP A 204 4.69 15.52 15.46
C TRP A 204 4.98 14.40 16.47
N GLU A 205 6.17 14.38 17.07
CA GLU A 205 6.53 13.40 18.12
C GLU A 205 5.60 13.51 19.33
N LEU A 206 5.32 14.74 19.77
CA LEU A 206 4.40 14.98 20.89
C LEU A 206 2.98 14.47 20.58
N GLN A 207 2.46 14.77 19.39
CA GLN A 207 1.14 14.30 18.94
C GLN A 207 1.10 12.78 18.82
N ASP A 208 2.17 12.17 18.34
CA ASP A 208 2.28 10.73 18.18
C ASP A 208 2.32 10.02 19.53
N ILE A 209 3.14 10.49 20.47
CA ILE A 209 3.20 9.99 21.85
C ILE A 209 1.86 10.20 22.57
N ALA A 210 1.24 11.37 22.42
CA ALA A 210 -0.07 11.64 23.00
C ALA A 210 -1.12 10.66 22.47
N HIS A 211 -1.14 10.40 21.16
CA HIS A 211 -2.03 9.41 20.56
C HIS A 211 -1.72 7.98 21.02
N LEU A 212 -0.44 7.61 21.13
CA LEU A 212 0.01 6.31 21.61
C LEU A 212 -0.53 6.01 23.01
N ILE A 213 -0.56 7.01 23.89
CA ILE A 213 -0.99 6.88 25.29
C ILE A 213 -2.51 7.06 25.45
N ALA A 214 -3.10 8.06 24.80
CA ALA A 214 -4.51 8.42 24.98
C ALA A 214 -5.46 7.29 24.55
N VAL A 215 -5.14 6.57 23.48
CA VAL A 215 -5.99 5.48 22.97
C VAL A 215 -6.10 4.31 23.97
N PRO A 216 -5.00 3.72 24.48
CA PRO A 216 -5.06 2.72 25.55
C PRO A 216 -5.78 3.21 26.80
N LEU A 217 -5.54 4.46 27.24
CA LEU A 217 -6.24 5.02 28.41
C LEU A 217 -7.75 5.09 28.19
N LEU A 218 -8.19 5.51 27.00
CA LEU A 218 -9.60 5.52 26.63
C LEU A 218 -10.18 4.10 26.60
N LEU A 219 -9.45 3.11 26.08
CA LEU A 219 -9.88 1.71 26.07
C LEU A 219 -9.99 1.12 27.48
N ILE A 220 -9.07 1.47 28.39
CA ILE A 220 -9.14 1.08 29.81
C ILE A 220 -10.37 1.72 30.47
N LEU A 221 -10.64 3.00 30.20
CA LEU A 221 -11.81 3.70 30.70
C LEU A 221 -13.13 3.06 30.21
N LEU A 222 -13.17 2.65 28.94
CA LEU A 222 -14.33 2.00 28.33
C LEU A 222 -14.44 0.50 28.65
N LEU A 223 -13.41 -0.11 29.25
CA LEU A 223 -13.33 -1.55 29.49
C LEU A 223 -14.55 -2.12 30.23
N PRO A 224 -15.11 -1.48 31.29
CA PRO A 224 -16.30 -1.99 31.95
C PRO A 224 -17.51 -2.11 31.00
N LEU A 225 -17.71 -1.12 30.13
CA LEU A 225 -18.79 -1.13 29.14
C LEU A 225 -18.55 -2.20 28.07
N LEU A 226 -17.29 -2.37 27.64
CA LEU A 226 -16.91 -3.40 26.67
C LEU A 226 -17.14 -4.81 27.24
N ILE A 227 -16.83 -5.04 28.51
CA ILE A 227 -17.08 -6.32 29.19
C ILE A 227 -18.59 -6.60 29.26
N LEU A 228 -19.42 -5.60 29.58
CA LEU A 228 -20.87 -5.76 29.60
C LEU A 228 -21.45 -6.03 28.20
N TYR A 229 -20.87 -5.45 27.14
CA TYR A 229 -21.30 -5.69 25.77
C TYR A 229 -20.79 -7.01 25.17
N ALA A 230 -19.69 -7.56 25.69
CA ALA A 230 -19.01 -8.73 25.12
C ALA A 230 -19.93 -9.96 24.91
N PRO A 231 -20.83 -10.36 25.83
CA PRO A 231 -21.75 -11.47 25.60
C PRO A 231 -22.68 -11.22 24.39
N ILE A 232 -23.19 -9.99 24.25
CA ILE A 232 -24.05 -9.60 23.12
C ILE A 232 -23.26 -9.67 21.82
N PHE A 233 -22.03 -9.14 21.80
CA PHE A 233 -21.15 -9.23 20.64
C PHE A 233 -20.88 -10.67 20.24
N ILE A 234 -20.54 -11.54 21.19
CA ILE A 234 -20.24 -12.95 20.96
C ILE A 234 -21.47 -13.66 20.36
N ILE A 235 -22.67 -13.47 20.92
CA ILE A 235 -23.90 -14.06 20.38
C ILE A 235 -24.15 -13.58 18.95
N GLN A 236 -24.00 -12.28 18.70
CA GLN A 236 -24.19 -11.69 17.37
C GLN A 236 -23.19 -12.20 16.33
N LEU A 237 -21.92 -12.34 16.73
CA LEU A 237 -20.86 -12.88 15.90
C LEU A 237 -21.15 -14.35 15.56
N ARG A 238 -21.37 -15.18 16.59
CA ARG A 238 -21.58 -16.63 16.44
C ARG A 238 -22.82 -16.96 15.65
N ARG A 239 -23.90 -16.19 15.81
CA ARG A 239 -25.10 -16.33 14.98
C ARG A 239 -24.76 -16.08 13.51
N ARG A 240 -24.08 -14.98 13.18
CA ARG A 240 -23.75 -14.62 11.80
C ARG A 240 -22.75 -15.56 11.16
N GLU A 241 -21.73 -16.03 11.89
CA GLU A 241 -20.81 -17.07 11.37
C GLU A 241 -21.53 -18.38 11.00
N ARG A 242 -22.67 -18.68 11.66
CA ARG A 242 -23.46 -19.88 11.37
C ARG A 242 -24.56 -19.68 10.33
N THR A 243 -25.01 -18.45 10.10
CA THR A 243 -26.16 -18.15 9.23
C THR A 243 -25.80 -17.41 7.96
N ASP A 244 -24.64 -16.75 7.90
CA ASP A 244 -24.18 -16.11 6.67
C ASP A 244 -24.03 -17.17 5.56
N PRO A 245 -24.52 -16.91 4.34
CA PRO A 245 -24.33 -17.81 3.22
C PRO A 245 -22.85 -17.92 2.84
N GLU A 246 -22.42 -19.11 2.43
CA GLU A 246 -21.11 -19.33 1.82
C GLU A 246 -21.22 -19.16 0.29
N ILE A 247 -20.42 -18.26 -0.27
CA ILE A 247 -20.46 -17.90 -1.70
C ILE A 247 -19.04 -18.00 -2.25
N ALA A 248 -18.70 -19.15 -2.84
CA ALA A 248 -17.37 -19.42 -3.37
C ALA A 248 -17.38 -19.97 -4.82
N PRO A 249 -18.06 -19.30 -5.77
CA PRO A 249 -17.95 -19.70 -7.17
C PRO A 249 -16.53 -19.44 -7.68
N ARG A 250 -16.11 -20.24 -8.66
CA ARG A 250 -14.83 -20.05 -9.34
C ARG A 250 -14.85 -18.74 -10.16
N PRO A 251 -13.78 -17.94 -10.18
CA PRO A 251 -13.63 -16.80 -11.09
C PRO A 251 -13.82 -17.23 -12.56
N THR A 252 -14.35 -16.35 -13.39
CA THR A 252 -14.48 -16.63 -14.82
C THR A 252 -13.08 -16.68 -15.46
N PRO A 253 -12.85 -17.58 -16.44
CA PRO A 253 -11.54 -17.67 -17.10
C PRO A 253 -11.10 -16.34 -17.74
N SER A 254 -12.02 -15.60 -18.36
CA SER A 254 -11.72 -14.31 -18.99
C SER A 254 -11.26 -13.25 -18.00
N HIS A 255 -11.86 -13.21 -16.81
CA HIS A 255 -11.44 -12.26 -15.76
C HIS A 255 -10.06 -12.64 -15.21
N ALA A 256 -9.83 -13.94 -14.97
CA ALA A 256 -8.53 -14.42 -14.52
C ALA A 256 -7.41 -14.16 -15.55
N GLU A 257 -7.71 -14.30 -16.84
CA GLU A 257 -6.78 -13.98 -17.94
C GLU A 257 -6.46 -12.48 -17.98
N GLN A 258 -7.49 -11.61 -17.92
CA GLN A 258 -7.29 -10.16 -17.87
C GLN A 258 -6.37 -9.73 -16.72
N LEU A 259 -6.61 -10.25 -15.52
CA LEU A 259 -5.78 -9.97 -14.36
C LEU A 259 -4.34 -10.50 -14.55
N GLY A 260 -4.19 -11.74 -15.06
CA GLY A 260 -2.88 -12.33 -15.33
C GLY A 260 -2.02 -11.56 -16.34
N THR A 261 -2.63 -10.76 -17.23
CA THR A 261 -1.89 -9.84 -18.13
C THR A 261 -1.37 -8.58 -17.46
N LEU A 262 -1.62 -8.38 -16.17
CA LEU A 262 -1.22 -7.19 -15.40
C LEU A 262 -0.33 -7.53 -14.20
N GLU A 263 -0.05 -8.82 -13.99
CA GLU A 263 0.63 -9.36 -12.82
C GLU A 263 2.09 -9.73 -13.14
N ASP A 264 2.93 -9.69 -12.10
CA ASP A 264 4.25 -10.31 -12.05
C ASP A 264 5.27 -9.83 -13.10
N TYR A 265 5.25 -8.53 -13.43
CA TYR A 265 6.18 -7.92 -14.40
C TYR A 265 7.52 -7.48 -13.81
N ASP A 266 7.56 -7.19 -12.52
CA ASP A 266 8.77 -6.76 -11.80
C ASP A 266 8.87 -7.51 -10.45
N VAL A 267 9.97 -7.32 -9.73
CA VAL A 267 10.15 -7.84 -8.36
C VAL A 267 9.14 -7.24 -7.37
N THR A 268 8.51 -6.13 -7.75
CA THR A 268 7.44 -5.46 -7.02
C THR A 268 6.20 -5.40 -7.91
N ASN A 269 5.04 -5.71 -7.34
CA ASN A 269 3.75 -5.76 -8.02
C ASN A 269 2.68 -5.00 -7.25
N GLN A 270 1.55 -4.76 -7.93
CA GLN A 270 0.38 -4.11 -7.38
C GLN A 270 -0.75 -5.11 -7.16
N PHE A 271 -1.60 -4.85 -6.18
CA PHE A 271 -2.86 -5.55 -6.00
C PHE A 271 -3.96 -4.53 -5.66
N SER A 272 -5.10 -4.64 -6.32
CA SER A 272 -6.29 -3.80 -6.11
C SER A 272 -7.50 -4.70 -5.96
N ALA A 273 -8.25 -4.58 -4.87
CA ALA A 273 -9.47 -5.34 -4.66
C ALA A 273 -10.60 -4.46 -4.16
N PHE A 274 -11.81 -4.72 -4.63
CA PHE A 274 -13.01 -3.97 -4.27
C PHE A 274 -14.18 -4.90 -4.04
N GLY A 275 -14.96 -4.64 -2.99
CA GLY A 275 -16.10 -5.48 -2.70
C GLY A 275 -17.04 -4.93 -1.65
N SER A 276 -18.17 -5.62 -1.54
CA SER A 276 -19.26 -5.25 -0.64
C SER A 276 -19.11 -5.86 0.75
N VAL A 277 -19.37 -5.04 1.76
CA VAL A 277 -19.46 -5.45 3.17
C VAL A 277 -20.79 -6.18 3.38
N LYS A 278 -20.75 -7.28 4.12
CA LYS A 278 -21.93 -8.05 4.52
C LYS A 278 -22.98 -7.14 5.17
N PRO A 279 -24.29 -7.40 4.95
CA PRO A 279 -25.35 -6.49 5.35
C PRO A 279 -25.47 -6.33 6.88
N GLY A 280 -25.95 -5.14 7.27
CA GLY A 280 -26.32 -4.81 8.65
C GLY A 280 -25.24 -4.03 9.43
N LEU A 281 -25.70 -3.29 10.44
CA LEU A 281 -24.86 -2.40 11.24
C LEU A 281 -23.75 -3.14 11.98
N PHE A 282 -24.00 -4.38 12.42
CA PHE A 282 -22.99 -5.17 13.13
C PHE A 282 -21.70 -5.33 12.32
N ARG A 283 -21.80 -5.73 11.05
CA ARG A 283 -20.62 -5.95 10.18
C ARG A 283 -19.91 -4.64 9.86
N ARG A 284 -20.68 -3.57 9.63
CA ARG A 284 -20.14 -2.22 9.41
C ARG A 284 -19.35 -1.70 10.62
N TRP A 285 -19.90 -1.83 11.82
CA TRP A 285 -19.24 -1.42 13.05
C TRP A 285 -18.05 -2.31 13.39
N ALA A 286 -18.19 -3.63 13.25
CA ALA A 286 -17.09 -4.57 13.48
C ALA A 286 -15.90 -4.27 12.56
N LEU A 287 -16.13 -4.14 11.25
CA LEU A 287 -15.08 -3.80 10.29
C LEU A 287 -14.49 -2.41 10.55
N SER A 288 -15.32 -1.41 10.87
CA SER A 288 -14.82 -0.06 11.22
C SER A 288 -13.90 -0.10 12.45
N TYR A 289 -14.30 -0.84 13.48
CA TYR A 289 -13.52 -0.97 14.72
C TYR A 289 -12.22 -1.75 14.50
N VAL A 290 -12.27 -2.83 13.72
CA VAL A 290 -11.08 -3.60 13.32
C VAL A 290 -10.10 -2.72 12.56
N LEU A 291 -10.53 -1.98 11.53
CA LEU A 291 -9.64 -1.11 10.77
C LEU A 291 -9.09 0.03 11.63
N TRP A 292 -9.86 0.53 12.61
CA TRP A 292 -9.36 1.50 13.58
C TRP A 292 -8.25 0.91 14.48
N ILE A 293 -8.40 -0.33 14.97
CA ILE A 293 -7.33 -1.04 15.71
C ILE A 293 -6.10 -1.21 14.80
N ILE A 294 -6.31 -1.67 13.56
CA ILE A 294 -5.21 -1.86 12.60
C ILE A 294 -4.48 -0.54 12.39
N ASN A 295 -5.19 0.56 12.18
CA ASN A 295 -4.61 1.89 12.04
C ASN A 295 -3.74 2.29 13.24
N TYR A 296 -4.20 2.01 14.46
CA TYR A 296 -3.39 2.24 15.66
C TYR A 296 -2.13 1.36 15.64
N THR A 297 -2.26 0.06 15.35
CA THR A 297 -1.11 -0.85 15.36
C THR A 297 -0.12 -0.62 14.22
N THR A 298 -0.56 -0.23 13.02
CA THR A 298 0.35 0.08 11.91
C THR A 298 1.12 1.37 12.16
N ARG A 299 0.49 2.35 12.78
CA ARG A 299 1.14 3.60 13.19
C ARG A 299 2.21 3.37 14.26
N HIS A 300 1.91 2.57 15.28
CA HIS A 300 2.72 2.50 16.52
C HIS A 300 3.60 1.26 16.67
N ILE A 301 3.23 0.14 16.04
CA ILE A 301 3.88 -1.17 16.23
C ILE A 301 4.50 -1.67 14.93
N PHE A 302 3.76 -1.62 13.83
CA PHE A 302 4.15 -2.16 12.53
C PHE A 302 4.61 -1.05 11.58
N ASN A 303 5.63 -0.28 11.98
CA ASN A 303 6.15 0.87 11.24
C ASN A 303 7.64 0.74 10.82
N ARG A 304 8.25 -0.44 11.05
CA ARG A 304 9.68 -0.74 10.79
C ARG A 304 9.87 -2.10 10.09
N GLY A 305 9.56 -2.17 8.81
CA GLY A 305 9.94 -3.24 7.88
C GLY A 305 9.00 -4.45 7.81
N ARG A 306 7.93 -4.51 8.62
CA ARG A 306 7.02 -5.66 8.63
C ARG A 306 5.60 -5.34 9.11
N LEU A 307 4.62 -6.02 8.52
CA LEU A 307 3.25 -6.13 9.00
C LEU A 307 3.06 -7.51 9.61
N ALA A 308 3.05 -7.59 10.94
CA ALA A 308 3.18 -8.85 11.67
C ALA A 308 4.40 -9.66 11.20
N ARG A 309 4.20 -10.71 10.39
CA ARG A 309 5.26 -11.60 9.88
C ARG A 309 5.58 -11.37 8.39
N VAL A 310 4.85 -10.49 7.71
CA VAL A 310 5.04 -10.18 6.28
C VAL A 310 5.97 -8.98 6.14
N THR A 311 7.05 -9.12 5.37
CA THR A 311 8.07 -8.08 5.15
C THR A 311 8.07 -7.52 3.73
N THR A 312 7.29 -8.12 2.83
CA THR A 312 7.27 -7.85 1.39
C THR A 312 6.32 -6.72 0.99
N ILE A 313 5.49 -6.22 1.89
CA ILE A 313 4.56 -5.12 1.60
C ILE A 313 5.29 -3.79 1.71
N HIS A 314 5.24 -2.96 0.66
CA HIS A 314 5.73 -1.58 0.68
C HIS A 314 4.68 -0.64 1.28
N PHE A 315 3.48 -0.66 0.69
CA PHE A 315 2.33 0.13 1.12
C PHE A 315 1.07 -0.70 1.02
N ALA A 316 0.14 -0.49 1.94
CA ALA A 316 -1.22 -1.01 1.83
C ALA A 316 -2.23 -0.02 2.40
N ARG A 317 -3.44 0.01 1.85
CA ARG A 317 -4.50 0.92 2.31
C ARG A 317 -5.89 0.34 2.12
N TRP A 318 -6.76 0.68 3.06
CA TRP A 318 -8.16 0.28 3.09
C TRP A 318 -9.03 1.53 3.09
N VAL A 319 -9.95 1.64 2.15
CA VAL A 319 -10.77 2.84 1.94
C VAL A 319 -12.23 2.44 1.89
N PHE A 320 -13.03 3.03 2.78
CA PHE A 320 -14.47 2.85 2.75
C PHE A 320 -15.11 3.73 1.69
N LEU A 321 -16.06 3.16 0.95
CA LEU A 321 -16.94 3.86 0.04
C LEU A 321 -18.42 3.62 0.46
N ASP A 322 -19.32 4.49 -0.02
CA ASP A 322 -20.78 4.36 0.10
C ASP A 322 -21.30 4.13 1.52
N ASP A 323 -20.96 5.04 2.44
CA ASP A 323 -21.34 4.89 3.85
C ASP A 323 -20.84 3.55 4.45
N LYS A 324 -19.58 3.22 4.11
CA LYS A 324 -18.87 2.02 4.56
C LYS A 324 -19.56 0.71 4.18
N LYS A 325 -20.32 0.71 3.08
CA LYS A 325 -20.95 -0.49 2.51
C LYS A 325 -20.02 -1.22 1.56
N ARG A 326 -19.00 -0.54 1.02
CA ARG A 326 -17.95 -1.16 0.21
C ARG A 326 -16.57 -0.79 0.74
N LEU A 327 -15.61 -1.67 0.49
CA LEU A 327 -14.23 -1.51 0.92
C LEU A 327 -13.31 -1.72 -0.29
N PHE A 328 -12.49 -0.73 -0.57
CA PHE A 328 -11.37 -0.85 -1.49
C PHE A 328 -10.10 -1.16 -0.70
N PHE A 329 -9.35 -2.15 -1.17
CA PHE A 329 -8.03 -2.51 -0.66
C PHE A 329 -7.01 -2.37 -1.79
N ALA A 330 -5.91 -1.70 -1.52
CA ALA A 330 -4.79 -1.56 -2.44
C ALA A 330 -3.49 -1.89 -1.72
N SER A 331 -2.61 -2.64 -2.36
CA SER A 331 -1.25 -2.88 -1.86
C SER A 331 -0.20 -2.85 -2.98
N ASN A 332 1.02 -2.43 -2.63
CA ASN A 332 2.23 -2.62 -3.42
C ASN A 332 3.13 -3.59 -2.63
N TYR A 333 3.58 -4.67 -3.25
CA TYR A 333 4.27 -5.77 -2.58
C TYR A 333 5.37 -6.39 -3.44
N ASP A 334 6.28 -7.13 -2.83
CA ASP A 334 7.34 -7.87 -3.52
C ASP A 334 6.94 -9.32 -3.83
N GLY A 335 7.44 -9.84 -4.94
CA GLY A 335 7.23 -11.22 -5.38
C GLY A 335 6.00 -11.39 -6.26
N SER A 336 5.69 -12.64 -6.60
CA SER A 336 4.51 -12.97 -7.40
C SER A 336 3.22 -12.87 -6.60
N LEU A 337 2.08 -12.68 -7.28
CA LEU A 337 0.77 -12.72 -6.63
C LEU A 337 0.56 -14.00 -5.81
N ASP A 338 0.93 -15.16 -6.36
CA ASP A 338 0.81 -16.44 -5.65
C ASP A 338 1.64 -16.45 -4.36
N SER A 339 2.90 -16.01 -4.42
CA SER A 339 3.76 -15.95 -3.22
C SER A 339 3.23 -14.97 -2.17
N TYR A 340 2.61 -13.88 -2.61
CA TYR A 340 1.99 -12.89 -1.76
C TYR A 340 0.74 -13.43 -1.07
N MET A 341 -0.10 -14.18 -1.79
CA MET A 341 -1.26 -14.85 -1.24
C MET A 341 -0.88 -15.95 -0.23
N ASP A 342 0.12 -16.77 -0.55
CA ASP A 342 0.62 -17.81 0.34
C ASP A 342 1.19 -17.22 1.63
N ASP A 343 1.93 -16.11 1.54
CA ASP A 343 2.40 -15.36 2.71
C ASP A 343 1.25 -14.91 3.61
N PHE A 344 0.14 -14.46 3.03
CA PHE A 344 -1.02 -14.08 3.82
C PHE A 344 -1.70 -15.29 4.48
N ILE A 345 -1.88 -16.38 3.75
CA ILE A 345 -2.51 -17.61 4.25
C ILE A 345 -1.68 -18.21 5.39
N ASP A 346 -0.38 -18.36 5.19
CA ASP A 346 0.49 -19.08 6.13
C ASP A 346 0.92 -18.22 7.32
N LYS A 347 1.17 -16.92 7.10
CA LYS A 347 1.77 -16.07 8.13
C LYS A 347 0.73 -15.25 8.89
N VAL A 348 -0.37 -14.86 8.25
CA VAL A 348 -1.32 -13.86 8.80
C VAL A 348 -2.79 -14.14 8.47
N ALA A 349 -3.20 -15.40 8.25
CA ALA A 349 -4.60 -15.76 7.97
C ALA A 349 -5.58 -15.23 9.03
N PHE A 350 -5.17 -15.17 10.29
CA PHE A 350 -6.00 -14.59 11.35
C PHE A 350 -6.31 -13.10 11.08
N GLY A 351 -5.33 -12.33 10.57
CA GLY A 351 -5.48 -10.92 10.25
C GLY A 351 -6.40 -10.71 9.07
N LEU A 352 -6.25 -11.52 8.02
CA LEU A 352 -7.19 -11.55 6.89
C LEU A 352 -8.61 -11.85 7.37
N ASN A 353 -8.78 -12.87 8.20
CA ASN A 353 -10.09 -13.28 8.70
C ASN A 353 -10.78 -12.15 9.48
N VAL A 354 -10.05 -11.44 10.36
CA VAL A 354 -10.63 -10.38 11.18
C VAL A 354 -11.12 -9.18 10.34
N VAL A 355 -10.48 -8.90 9.20
CA VAL A 355 -10.90 -7.84 8.26
C VAL A 355 -11.94 -8.37 7.28
N PHE A 356 -11.53 -9.30 6.41
CA PHE A 356 -12.24 -9.66 5.20
C PHE A 356 -13.41 -10.63 5.42
N SER A 357 -13.53 -11.29 6.58
CA SER A 357 -14.75 -12.06 6.91
C SER A 357 -16.03 -11.22 7.00
N ASN A 358 -15.87 -9.89 7.05
CA ASN A 358 -16.95 -8.93 6.95
C ASN A 358 -17.36 -8.62 5.50
N GLY A 359 -16.62 -9.09 4.49
CA GLY A 359 -16.95 -8.96 3.06
C GLY A 359 -17.81 -10.13 2.57
N ILE A 360 -18.68 -9.86 1.59
CA ILE A 360 -19.55 -10.88 0.98
C ILE A 360 -18.70 -11.87 0.19
N GLY A 361 -18.94 -13.17 0.38
CA GLY A 361 -18.20 -14.25 -0.29
C GLY A 361 -16.89 -14.67 0.39
N TYR A 362 -16.47 -14.03 1.47
CA TYR A 362 -15.31 -14.50 2.23
C TYR A 362 -15.57 -15.89 2.86
N PRO A 363 -14.59 -16.81 2.85
CA PRO A 363 -14.78 -18.15 3.40
C PRO A 363 -15.19 -18.16 4.87
N THR A 364 -15.98 -19.16 5.27
CA THR A 364 -16.54 -19.22 6.63
C THR A 364 -15.45 -19.23 7.71
N THR A 365 -15.56 -18.31 8.67
CA THR A 365 -14.67 -18.23 9.84
C THR A 365 -15.31 -18.86 11.07
N ASN A 366 -14.46 -19.20 12.04
CA ASN A 366 -14.88 -19.60 13.36
C ASN A 366 -14.18 -18.70 14.39
N TRP A 367 -14.96 -17.96 15.18
CA TRP A 367 -14.47 -16.98 16.15
C TRP A 367 -13.62 -15.86 15.52
N LEU A 368 -13.95 -15.43 14.30
CA LEU A 368 -13.23 -14.45 13.48
C LEU A 368 -11.78 -14.79 13.10
N VAL A 369 -11.13 -15.76 13.75
CA VAL A 369 -9.68 -15.99 13.58
C VAL A 369 -9.36 -17.37 13.01
N LEU A 370 -10.22 -18.37 13.20
CA LEU A 370 -10.00 -19.74 12.72
C LEU A 370 -10.74 -19.97 11.39
N GLY A 371 -10.27 -20.95 10.60
CA GLY A 371 -10.83 -21.24 9.27
C GLY A 371 -10.55 -20.10 8.29
N GLY A 372 -11.58 -19.69 7.54
CA GLY A 372 -11.50 -18.55 6.62
C GLY A 372 -10.43 -18.76 5.56
N ALA A 373 -9.43 -17.88 5.53
CA ALA A 373 -8.31 -17.91 4.58
C ALA A 373 -7.54 -19.25 4.52
N LYS A 374 -7.61 -20.08 5.58
CA LYS A 374 -7.01 -21.42 5.56
C LYS A 374 -7.70 -22.40 4.61
N ASP A 375 -8.93 -22.13 4.20
CA ASP A 375 -9.53 -22.79 3.04
C ASP A 375 -8.98 -22.09 1.78
N GLU A 376 -7.76 -22.46 1.41
CA GLU A 376 -6.96 -21.79 0.38
C GLU A 376 -7.72 -21.65 -0.94
N GLN A 377 -8.42 -22.71 -1.37
CA GLN A 377 -9.14 -22.67 -2.64
C GLN A 377 -10.28 -21.64 -2.61
N LYS A 378 -11.13 -21.66 -1.57
CA LYS A 378 -12.21 -20.68 -1.45
C LYS A 378 -11.68 -19.27 -1.28
N PHE A 379 -10.58 -19.10 -0.55
CA PHE A 379 -9.95 -17.80 -0.36
C PHE A 379 -9.35 -17.25 -1.65
N LYS A 380 -8.62 -18.06 -2.42
CA LYS A 380 -8.11 -17.68 -3.74
C LYS A 380 -9.26 -17.34 -4.71
N TYR A 381 -10.38 -18.08 -4.67
CA TYR A 381 -11.58 -17.71 -5.45
C TYR A 381 -12.19 -16.39 -4.99
N PHE A 382 -12.32 -16.17 -3.68
CA PHE A 382 -12.82 -14.92 -3.13
C PHE A 382 -11.96 -13.74 -3.59
N ILE A 383 -10.64 -13.83 -3.46
CA ILE A 383 -9.73 -12.76 -3.86
C ILE A 383 -9.82 -12.48 -5.36
N ARG A 384 -9.67 -13.51 -6.19
CA ARG A 384 -9.67 -13.36 -7.66
C ARG A 384 -11.01 -12.87 -8.22
N ARG A 385 -12.11 -12.92 -7.47
CA ARG A 385 -13.41 -12.35 -7.87
C ARG A 385 -13.57 -10.88 -7.48
N HIS A 386 -12.84 -10.43 -6.46
CA HIS A 386 -12.88 -9.05 -5.97
C HIS A 386 -11.70 -8.22 -6.46
N GLU A 387 -10.70 -8.86 -7.06
CA GLU A 387 -9.55 -8.21 -7.66
C GLU A 387 -9.98 -7.41 -8.89
N LEU A 388 -9.44 -6.20 -8.99
CA LEU A 388 -9.67 -5.29 -10.10
C LEU A 388 -8.41 -5.19 -10.95
N PRO A 389 -8.53 -5.11 -12.29
CA PRO A 389 -7.42 -4.70 -13.11
C PRO A 389 -7.01 -3.27 -12.69
N THR A 390 -5.73 -3.06 -12.44
CA THR A 390 -5.20 -1.71 -12.24
C THR A 390 -4.81 -1.16 -13.61
N GLU A 391 -5.56 -0.19 -14.11
CA GLU A 391 -5.37 0.34 -15.46
C GLU A 391 -4.00 1.03 -15.64
N VAL A 392 -3.50 1.71 -14.60
CA VAL A 392 -2.20 2.40 -14.63
C VAL A 392 -1.53 2.21 -13.27
N TRP A 393 -0.29 1.72 -13.24
CA TRP A 393 0.51 1.63 -12.02
C TRP A 393 1.93 2.16 -12.22
N TYR A 394 2.32 3.12 -11.40
CA TYR A 394 3.66 3.69 -11.38
C TYR A 394 4.41 3.21 -10.14
N ASN A 395 5.66 2.77 -10.35
CA ASN A 395 6.63 2.44 -9.31
C ASN A 395 7.84 3.39 -9.44
N GLY A 396 8.09 4.21 -8.43
CA GLY A 396 9.18 5.19 -8.40
C GLY A 396 10.57 4.59 -8.17
N HIS A 397 10.65 3.30 -7.85
CA HIS A 397 11.91 2.58 -7.59
C HIS A 397 11.83 1.14 -8.15
N PRO A 398 11.70 0.97 -9.48
CA PRO A 398 11.59 -0.33 -10.11
C PRO A 398 12.81 -1.21 -9.81
N GLY A 399 12.61 -2.52 -9.70
CA GLY A 399 13.67 -3.48 -9.38
C GLY A 399 14.13 -3.50 -7.91
N LEU A 400 13.55 -2.69 -7.03
CA LEU A 400 13.97 -2.59 -5.62
C LEU A 400 12.90 -3.10 -4.65
N THR A 401 13.22 -4.21 -3.97
CA THR A 401 12.35 -4.81 -2.96
C THR A 401 12.40 -4.07 -1.62
N ALA A 402 11.40 -4.24 -0.76
CA ALA A 402 11.35 -3.65 0.59
C ALA A 402 12.53 -4.13 1.45
N LEU A 403 12.92 -5.41 1.32
CA LEU A 403 14.12 -5.96 1.94
C LEU A 403 15.40 -5.38 1.30
N GLY A 404 15.39 -5.15 -0.01
CA GLY A 404 16.47 -4.46 -0.72
C GLY A 404 16.70 -3.06 -0.16
N MET A 405 15.65 -2.26 0.00
CA MET A 405 15.72 -0.94 0.62
C MET A 405 16.26 -1.01 2.05
N GLN A 406 15.77 -1.96 2.86
CA GLN A 406 16.26 -2.14 4.22
C GLN A 406 17.76 -2.46 4.24
N ARG A 407 18.21 -3.37 3.36
CA ARG A 407 19.63 -3.67 3.21
C ARG A 407 20.42 -2.42 2.83
N ASN A 408 19.94 -1.62 1.89
CA ASN A 408 20.63 -0.42 1.44
C ASN A 408 20.78 0.61 2.58
N THR A 409 19.74 0.79 3.39
CA THR A 409 19.81 1.61 4.61
C THR A 409 20.88 1.08 5.58
N LEU A 410 20.94 -0.23 5.80
CA LEU A 410 21.95 -0.84 6.68
C LEU A 410 23.39 -0.70 6.14
N ILE A 411 23.56 -0.77 4.81
CA ILE A 411 24.85 -0.51 4.15
C ILE A 411 25.31 0.92 4.48
N ARG A 412 24.44 1.91 4.29
CA ARG A 412 24.72 3.32 4.60
C ARG A 412 25.07 3.52 6.07
N GLN A 413 24.26 2.99 6.98
CA GLN A 413 24.48 3.13 8.42
C GLN A 413 25.82 2.55 8.88
N GLY A 414 26.23 1.40 8.32
CA GLY A 414 27.54 0.84 8.65
C GLY A 414 28.71 1.61 8.04
N LEU A 415 28.53 2.31 6.92
CA LEU A 415 29.52 3.26 6.43
C LEU A 415 29.62 4.49 7.33
N GLU A 416 28.52 5.00 7.85
CA GLU A 416 28.48 6.21 8.68
C GLU A 416 28.97 5.96 10.13
N ASN A 417 29.01 4.71 10.59
CA ASN A 417 29.47 4.32 11.93
C ASN A 417 30.91 3.74 11.94
N PRO A 418 31.96 4.56 12.11
CA PRO A 418 33.35 4.10 12.10
C PRO A 418 33.72 3.29 13.36
N GLY A 419 32.98 3.50 14.46
CA GLY A 419 33.22 2.86 15.76
C GLY A 419 32.57 1.48 15.91
N MET A 420 32.07 0.89 14.82
CA MET A 420 31.39 -0.40 14.85
C MET A 420 32.29 -1.51 15.44
N PRO A 421 31.81 -2.32 16.41
CA PRO A 421 32.55 -3.48 16.92
C PRO A 421 32.85 -4.50 15.81
N ASP A 422 33.95 -5.25 15.93
CA ASP A 422 34.40 -6.19 14.87
C ASP A 422 33.33 -7.26 14.52
N SER A 423 32.56 -7.72 15.51
CA SER A 423 31.49 -8.70 15.28
C SER A 423 30.33 -8.13 14.45
N GLN A 424 29.94 -6.89 14.69
CA GLN A 424 28.93 -6.18 13.89
C GLN A 424 29.48 -5.83 12.51
N LEU A 425 30.77 -5.48 12.43
CA LEU A 425 31.43 -5.15 11.17
C LEU A 425 31.49 -6.36 10.24
N GLN A 426 31.75 -7.56 10.77
CA GLN A 426 31.68 -8.80 9.99
C GLN A 426 30.28 -9.02 9.41
N GLN A 427 29.22 -8.77 10.18
CA GLN A 427 27.85 -8.89 9.70
C GLN A 427 27.53 -7.84 8.64
N TRP A 428 27.98 -6.59 8.83
CA TRP A 428 27.79 -5.51 7.88
C TRP A 428 28.45 -5.80 6.53
N VAL A 429 29.66 -6.37 6.52
CA VAL A 429 30.34 -6.77 5.28
C VAL A 429 29.53 -7.81 4.48
N GLN A 430 28.74 -8.68 5.12
CA GLN A 430 27.86 -9.64 4.43
C GLN A 430 26.69 -8.97 3.68
N LEU A 431 26.45 -7.67 3.90
CA LEU A 431 25.40 -6.93 3.22
C LEU A 431 25.85 -6.35 1.87
N LEU A 432 27.17 -6.23 1.64
CA LEU A 432 27.81 -5.65 0.45
C LEU A 432 27.81 -6.66 -0.72
#